data_AF-A0A7J7ER39-F1
#
_entry.id   AF-A0A7J7ER39-F1
#
_cell.length_a   1.000
_cell.length_b   1.000
_cell.length_c   1.000
_cell.angle_alpha   90.00
_cell.angle_beta   90.00
_cell.angle_gamma   90.00
#
_symmetry.space_group_name_H-M   'P 1'
#
loop_
_entity.id
_entity.type
_entity.pdbx_description
1 polymer ?
#
loop_
_entity_poly.entity_id
_entity_poly.type
_entity_poly.pdbx_seq_one_letter_code
_entity_poly.pdbx_strand_id
1 'polypeptide(L)'
;MAAAAAGAGAGAGAAQEKQFPPALLSFFIYNPRFGPREGEEENKILFYYPNEVEKNEKIRNVGLCEAIVQFTRTFSPSKPAKSLHTQKNRQFFNEPEENFWMVMVVRNPIIEKQSKDGKPIVEYQEEELLDKVYSSVLQQCYSMYKLFNGTFLRAMEDGGVKLLKERLEKFFHRYLQTLHLQSCDLLDIFGGISFFPLDKMTYLKIQSFINRMEESLSVVKYTAFLYNDQLIWSGLEQDDMRILYKYLTTSLFPRHIEPELAGRDSPIRAEMPGNLQHYGRSEKEPQFKFIYFNHMNLAEKSTIHMRKTPSVSLTSVHPDLMKILGDINSDFTRVDEDEEIIVKAMSDYWVVGKKSDQRELYVILNQKNANLIEVNEEVKKLCATQFNNIFFLD
;
A
#
# COMPACT_ATOMS: atom_id res chain seq x y z
N MET A 1 52.42 -44.87 12.47
CA MET A 1 50.97 -44.62 12.55
C MET A 1 50.67 -43.31 11.87
N ALA A 2 49.71 -43.31 10.97
CA ALA A 2 49.33 -42.21 10.10
C ALA A 2 48.47 -41.15 10.82
N ALA A 3 48.60 -39.88 10.41
CA ALA A 3 47.56 -38.84 10.41
C ALA A 3 48.16 -37.58 9.76
N ALA A 4 47.90 -37.33 8.47
CA ALA A 4 46.75 -36.61 7.90
C ALA A 4 47.04 -35.10 7.75
N ALA A 5 47.39 -34.73 6.52
CA ALA A 5 47.45 -33.34 6.05
C ALA A 5 46.03 -32.77 5.93
N ALA A 6 45.73 -31.69 6.64
CA ALA A 6 44.51 -30.92 6.45
C ALA A 6 44.78 -29.83 5.41
N GLY A 7 44.20 -30.00 4.23
CA GLY A 7 44.19 -28.98 3.18
C GLY A 7 43.39 -27.76 3.62
N ALA A 8 44.01 -26.58 3.53
CA ALA A 8 43.31 -25.31 3.64
C ALA A 8 42.43 -25.13 2.40
N GLY A 9 41.14 -25.44 2.53
CA GLY A 9 40.14 -25.05 1.55
C GLY A 9 40.03 -23.53 1.51
N ALA A 10 40.45 -22.93 0.41
CA ALA A 10 40.14 -21.55 0.10
C ALA A 10 38.61 -21.42 -0.03
N GLY A 11 37.97 -20.80 0.96
CA GLY A 11 36.57 -20.38 0.82
C GLY A 11 36.48 -19.38 -0.32
N ALA A 12 35.80 -19.78 -1.40
CA ALA A 12 35.39 -18.86 -2.45
C ALA A 12 34.52 -17.77 -1.79
N GLY A 13 35.02 -16.53 -1.75
CA GLY A 13 34.24 -15.40 -1.27
C GLY A 13 32.99 -15.28 -2.12
N ALA A 14 31.82 -15.41 -1.49
CA ALA A 14 30.55 -15.10 -2.14
C ALA A 14 30.63 -13.66 -2.66
N ALA A 15 30.46 -13.48 -3.98
CA ALA A 15 30.39 -12.17 -4.59
C ALA A 15 29.27 -11.39 -3.88
N GLN A 16 29.62 -10.22 -3.32
CA GLN A 16 28.68 -9.44 -2.55
C GLN A 16 27.70 -8.73 -3.50
N GLU A 17 26.49 -9.29 -3.62
CA GLU A 17 25.40 -8.69 -4.40
C GLU A 17 24.85 -7.46 -3.65
N LYS A 18 24.71 -6.33 -4.35
CA LYS A 18 24.07 -5.13 -3.80
C LYS A 18 22.72 -4.93 -4.48
N GLN A 19 21.65 -4.88 -3.69
CA GLN A 19 20.32 -4.57 -4.20
C GLN A 19 19.97 -3.10 -3.93
N PHE A 20 19.45 -2.42 -4.93
CA PHE A 20 18.93 -1.06 -4.83
C PHE A 20 17.41 -1.07 -4.99
N PRO A 21 16.68 -0.41 -4.07
CA PRO A 21 15.22 -0.38 -4.10
C PRO A 21 14.68 0.46 -5.26
N PRO A 22 13.37 0.34 -5.54
CA PRO A 22 12.72 1.24 -6.48
C PRO A 22 12.79 2.69 -5.99
N ALA A 23 12.90 3.62 -6.92
CA ALA A 23 13.00 5.05 -6.61
C ALA A 23 12.19 5.89 -7.57
N LEU A 24 11.64 6.99 -7.06
CA LEU A 24 10.93 7.98 -7.87
C LEU A 24 11.95 8.72 -8.74
N LEU A 25 11.80 8.60 -10.06
CA LEU A 25 12.63 9.32 -11.03
C LEU A 25 12.00 10.66 -11.42
N SER A 26 10.71 10.64 -11.72
CA SER A 26 9.96 11.86 -11.97
C SER A 26 8.50 11.69 -11.58
N PHE A 27 7.88 12.81 -11.22
CA PHE A 27 6.46 12.92 -10.98
C PHE A 27 5.99 14.23 -11.59
N PHE A 28 4.95 14.19 -12.41
CA PHE A 28 4.47 15.40 -13.06
C PHE A 28 2.97 15.37 -13.29
N ILE A 29 2.41 16.57 -13.35
CA ILE A 29 1.00 16.81 -13.56
C ILE A 29 0.88 17.72 -14.78
N TYR A 30 0.04 17.33 -15.73
CA TYR A 30 -0.18 18.10 -16.94
C TYR A 30 -1.64 18.10 -17.36
N ASN A 31 -2.02 19.08 -18.17
CA ASN A 31 -3.33 19.14 -18.80
C ASN A 31 -3.18 19.40 -20.31
N PRO A 32 -3.54 18.44 -21.18
CA PRO A 32 -3.39 18.58 -22.64
C PRO A 32 -4.13 19.77 -23.25
N ARG A 33 -5.16 20.30 -22.58
CA ARG A 33 -5.94 21.45 -23.07
C ARG A 33 -5.23 22.79 -22.88
N PHE A 34 -4.17 22.84 -22.06
CA PHE A 34 -3.38 24.06 -21.91
C PHE A 34 -2.30 24.12 -22.99
N GLY A 35 -1.98 25.31 -23.51
CA GLY A 35 -1.01 25.46 -24.60
C GLY A 35 -1.35 24.70 -25.89
N PRO A 36 -2.51 24.97 -26.53
CA PRO A 36 -2.96 24.25 -27.72
C PRO A 36 -2.18 24.59 -29.00
N ARG A 37 -1.30 25.59 -28.96
CA ARG A 37 -0.52 26.07 -30.11
C ARG A 37 0.91 25.53 -30.05
N GLU A 38 1.51 25.36 -31.23
CA GLU A 38 2.92 25.01 -31.37
C GLU A 38 3.80 26.06 -30.68
N GLY A 39 4.75 25.60 -29.86
CA GLY A 39 5.60 26.45 -29.02
C GLY A 39 5.03 26.79 -27.64
N GLU A 40 3.80 26.39 -27.34
CA GLU A 40 3.16 26.58 -26.02
C GLU A 40 3.13 25.27 -25.18
N GLU A 41 3.87 24.23 -25.57
CA GLU A 41 3.81 22.89 -24.95
C GLU A 41 4.17 22.92 -23.46
N GLU A 42 5.03 23.84 -23.05
CA GLU A 42 5.36 24.06 -21.63
C GLU A 42 4.13 24.41 -20.79
N ASN A 43 3.15 25.12 -21.37
CA ASN A 43 1.95 25.55 -20.65
C ASN A 43 1.06 24.37 -20.24
N LYS A 44 1.22 23.20 -20.87
CA LYS A 44 0.58 21.93 -20.44
C LYS A 44 1.04 21.51 -19.06
N ILE A 45 2.27 21.83 -18.68
CA ILE A 45 2.91 21.35 -17.45
C ILE A 45 2.41 22.18 -16.27
N LEU A 46 1.77 21.51 -15.31
CA LEU A 46 1.25 22.11 -14.08
C LEU A 46 2.19 21.92 -12.89
N PHE A 47 2.87 20.77 -12.83
CA PHE A 47 3.85 20.46 -11.80
C PHE A 47 4.88 19.47 -12.34
N TYR A 48 6.13 19.59 -11.92
CA TYR A 48 7.19 18.64 -12.28
C TYR A 48 8.20 18.50 -11.14
N TYR A 49 8.44 17.26 -10.71
CA TYR A 49 9.42 16.88 -9.70
C TYR A 49 10.37 15.81 -10.26
N PRO A 50 11.69 15.91 -10.06
CA PRO A 50 12.41 17.05 -9.47
C PRO A 50 12.35 18.31 -10.35
N ASN A 51 12.35 19.50 -9.75
CA ASN A 51 12.18 20.74 -10.51
C ASN A 51 13.46 21.16 -11.27
N GLU A 52 14.61 20.58 -10.92
CA GLU A 52 15.92 20.84 -11.51
C GLU A 52 16.05 20.30 -12.95
N VAL A 53 15.11 19.44 -13.37
CA VAL A 53 15.09 18.88 -14.73
C VAL A 53 14.94 19.99 -15.77
N GLU A 54 15.70 19.86 -16.86
CA GLU A 54 15.77 20.85 -17.93
C GLU A 54 14.41 20.99 -18.65
N LYS A 55 14.08 22.21 -19.07
CA LYS A 55 12.76 22.54 -19.63
C LYS A 55 12.40 21.67 -20.83
N ASN A 56 13.32 21.48 -21.78
CA ASN A 56 13.03 20.67 -22.97
C ASN A 56 12.82 19.19 -22.62
N GLU A 57 13.51 18.69 -21.60
CA GLU A 57 13.28 17.34 -21.08
C GLU A 57 11.88 17.20 -20.44
N LYS A 58 11.41 18.19 -19.68
CA LYS A 58 10.04 18.18 -19.13
C LYS A 58 8.99 18.14 -20.25
N ILE A 59 9.16 18.97 -21.29
CA ILE A 59 8.26 19.01 -22.46
C ILE A 59 8.26 17.66 -23.19
N ARG A 60 9.44 17.07 -23.42
CA ARG A 60 9.58 15.76 -24.07
C ARG A 60 8.88 14.65 -23.28
N ASN A 61 9.04 14.64 -21.96
CA ASN A 61 8.44 13.62 -21.09
C ASN A 61 6.90 13.71 -21.11
N VAL A 62 6.33 14.92 -21.04
CA VAL A 62 4.88 15.12 -21.18
C VAL A 62 4.38 14.75 -22.58
N GLY A 63 5.06 15.19 -23.63
CA GLY A 63 4.69 14.88 -25.01
C GLY A 63 4.68 13.37 -25.30
N LEU A 64 5.64 12.62 -24.76
CA LEU A 64 5.67 11.16 -24.87
C LEU A 64 4.46 10.52 -24.17
N CYS A 65 4.13 10.95 -22.95
CA CYS A 65 2.99 10.40 -22.21
C CYS A 65 1.66 10.70 -22.90
N GLU A 66 1.49 11.94 -23.36
CA GLU A 66 0.30 12.36 -24.12
C GLU A 66 0.15 11.52 -25.39
N ALA A 67 1.24 11.31 -26.13
CA ALA A 67 1.23 10.50 -27.34
C ALA A 67 0.86 9.04 -27.06
N ILE A 68 1.39 8.43 -25.99
CA ILE A 68 1.07 7.04 -25.61
C ILE A 68 -0.40 6.90 -25.22
N VAL A 69 -0.91 7.80 -24.37
CA VAL A 69 -2.31 7.81 -23.95
C VAL A 69 -3.22 7.97 -25.16
N GLN A 70 -2.91 8.92 -26.06
CA GLN A 70 -3.73 9.17 -27.23
C GLN A 70 -3.66 8.03 -28.26
N PHE A 71 -2.48 7.45 -28.46
CA PHE A 71 -2.31 6.27 -29.30
C PHE A 71 -3.15 5.09 -28.78
N THR A 72 -3.06 4.79 -27.49
CA THR A 72 -3.81 3.67 -26.88
C THR A 72 -5.32 3.88 -26.87
N ARG A 73 -5.82 5.11 -26.79
CA ARG A 73 -7.25 5.43 -26.98
C ARG A 73 -7.80 4.98 -28.34
N THR A 74 -6.95 4.89 -29.37
CA THR A 74 -7.35 4.39 -30.70
C THR A 74 -7.75 2.91 -30.66
N PHE A 75 -7.15 2.13 -29.75
CA PHE A 75 -7.45 0.70 -29.58
C PHE A 75 -8.46 0.43 -28.46
N SER A 76 -8.48 1.29 -27.43
CA SER A 76 -9.43 1.21 -26.32
C SER A 76 -9.91 2.60 -25.91
N PRO A 77 -11.01 3.11 -26.51
CA PRO A 77 -11.48 4.48 -26.27
C PRO A 77 -11.82 4.77 -24.81
N SER A 78 -12.31 3.77 -24.07
CA SER A 78 -12.73 3.91 -22.67
C SER A 78 -11.63 3.61 -21.65
N LYS A 79 -10.51 2.99 -22.07
CA LYS A 79 -9.45 2.52 -21.15
C LYS A 79 -8.07 2.77 -21.78
N PRO A 80 -7.57 4.02 -21.73
CA PRO A 80 -6.21 4.33 -22.16
C PRO A 80 -5.15 3.58 -21.33
N ALA A 81 -3.89 3.63 -21.79
CA ALA A 81 -2.75 3.08 -21.07
C ALA A 81 -2.71 3.54 -19.60
N LYS A 82 -2.54 2.59 -18.68
CA LYS A 82 -2.36 2.85 -17.24
C LYS A 82 -0.91 2.74 -16.78
N SER A 83 -0.13 1.91 -17.46
CA SER A 83 1.29 1.72 -17.20
C SER A 83 2.07 1.56 -18.51
N LEU A 84 3.35 1.96 -18.49
CA LEU A 84 4.32 1.70 -19.54
C LEU A 84 5.55 1.04 -18.91
N HIS A 85 5.96 -0.11 -19.45
CA HIS A 85 7.09 -0.87 -18.94
C HIS A 85 8.30 -0.69 -19.84
N THR A 86 9.44 -0.42 -19.22
CA THR A 86 10.75 -0.40 -19.88
C THR A 86 11.72 -1.21 -19.02
N GLN A 87 12.88 -1.54 -19.59
CA GLN A 87 13.93 -2.24 -18.87
C GLN A 87 14.36 -1.52 -17.58
N LYS A 88 14.38 -0.18 -17.58
CA LYS A 88 14.96 0.61 -16.49
C LYS A 88 13.94 1.21 -15.53
N ASN A 89 12.72 1.45 -16.00
CA ASN A 89 11.67 2.11 -15.23
C ASN A 89 10.28 1.70 -15.70
N ARG A 90 9.29 1.91 -14.83
CA ARG A 90 7.88 1.93 -15.17
C ARG A 90 7.31 3.32 -15.02
N GLN A 91 6.36 3.63 -15.89
CA GLN A 91 5.57 4.86 -15.83
C GLN A 91 4.13 4.48 -15.53
N PHE A 92 3.50 5.19 -14.59
CA PHE A 92 2.12 5.00 -14.20
C PHE A 92 1.33 6.26 -14.54
N PHE A 93 0.18 6.09 -15.19
CA PHE A 93 -0.67 7.16 -15.69
C PHE A 93 -2.02 7.14 -14.96
N ASN A 94 -2.45 8.31 -14.51
CA ASN A 94 -3.75 8.46 -13.86
C ASN A 94 -4.41 9.78 -14.31
N GLU A 95 -5.70 9.73 -14.64
CA GLU A 95 -6.53 10.91 -14.95
C GLU A 95 -7.55 11.10 -13.82
N PRO A 96 -7.15 11.67 -12.66
CA PRO A 96 -8.03 11.81 -11.50
C PRO A 96 -9.20 12.79 -11.69
N GLU A 97 -9.03 13.76 -12.60
CA GLU A 97 -10.06 14.72 -13.02
C GLU A 97 -9.97 14.87 -14.55
N GLU A 98 -11.08 15.25 -15.19
CA GLU A 98 -11.14 15.34 -16.65
C GLU A 98 -10.01 16.22 -17.22
N ASN A 99 -9.17 15.64 -18.08
CA ASN A 99 -8.01 16.26 -18.72
C ASN A 99 -6.85 16.59 -17.77
N PHE A 100 -6.92 16.29 -16.47
CA PHE A 100 -5.78 16.43 -15.57
C PHE A 100 -5.09 15.09 -15.43
N TRP A 101 -3.87 15.00 -15.93
CA TRP A 101 -3.07 13.79 -15.92
C TRP A 101 -1.97 13.88 -14.88
N MET A 102 -1.85 12.85 -14.07
CA MET A 102 -0.75 12.63 -13.14
C MET A 102 0.08 11.46 -13.62
N VAL A 103 1.40 11.62 -13.62
CA VAL A 103 2.34 10.59 -14.05
C VAL A 103 3.40 10.39 -12.99
N MET A 104 3.67 9.13 -12.67
CA MET A 104 4.72 8.72 -11.75
C MET A 104 5.68 7.77 -12.47
N VAL A 105 6.96 8.12 -12.54
CA VAL A 105 8.00 7.29 -13.15
C VAL A 105 8.88 6.71 -12.05
N VAL A 106 8.87 5.39 -11.93
CA VAL A 106 9.59 4.64 -10.89
C VAL A 106 10.68 3.80 -11.54
N ARG A 107 11.92 3.95 -11.06
CA ARG A 107 13.04 3.08 -11.47
C ARG A 107 12.78 1.66 -11.01
N ASN A 108 13.00 0.69 -11.90
CA ASN A 108 12.96 -0.71 -11.52
C ASN A 108 14.06 -0.99 -10.49
N PRO A 109 13.84 -1.92 -9.53
CA PRO A 109 14.88 -2.33 -8.59
C PRO A 109 16.09 -2.89 -9.34
N ILE A 110 17.28 -2.73 -8.75
CA ILE A 110 18.55 -3.09 -9.39
C ILE A 110 19.30 -4.08 -8.51
N ILE A 111 19.86 -5.13 -9.11
CA ILE A 111 20.87 -5.98 -8.49
C ILE A 111 22.21 -5.69 -9.17
N GLU A 112 23.19 -5.27 -8.38
CA GLU A 112 24.57 -5.08 -8.83
C GLU A 112 25.40 -6.28 -8.38
N LYS A 113 25.90 -7.03 -9.36
CA LYS A 113 26.76 -8.21 -9.18
C LYS A 113 28.18 -7.87 -9.59
N GLN A 114 29.18 -8.33 -8.84
CA GLN A 114 30.56 -8.26 -9.30
C GLN A 114 30.82 -9.37 -10.32
N SER A 115 31.19 -8.99 -11.55
CA SER A 115 31.69 -9.94 -12.53
C SER A 115 33.01 -10.57 -12.05
N LYS A 116 33.33 -11.75 -12.58
CA LYS A 116 34.64 -12.39 -12.44
C LYS A 116 35.79 -11.49 -12.92
N ASP A 117 35.49 -10.53 -13.81
CA ASP A 117 36.43 -9.55 -14.35
C ASP A 117 36.50 -8.22 -13.56
N GLY A 118 35.83 -8.14 -12.40
CA GLY A 118 35.83 -6.95 -11.53
C GLY A 118 34.95 -5.79 -11.98
N LYS A 119 34.25 -5.90 -13.13
CA LYS A 119 33.25 -4.90 -13.56
C LYS A 119 31.89 -5.14 -12.91
N PRO A 120 31.18 -4.08 -12.46
CA PRO A 120 29.83 -4.22 -11.95
C PRO A 120 28.85 -4.54 -13.09
N ILE A 121 28.06 -5.60 -12.90
CA ILE A 121 26.95 -5.97 -13.78
C ILE A 121 25.67 -5.49 -13.10
N VAL A 122 24.94 -4.62 -13.79
CA VAL A 122 23.68 -4.03 -13.32
C VAL A 122 22.51 -4.76 -13.97
N GLU A 123 21.73 -5.45 -13.15
CA GLU A 123 20.56 -6.21 -13.58
C GLU A 123 19.28 -5.54 -13.05
N TYR A 124 18.36 -5.18 -13.94
CA TYR A 124 17.08 -4.58 -13.56
C TYR A 124 16.04 -5.66 -13.28
N GLN A 125 15.37 -5.58 -12.14
CA GLN A 125 14.31 -6.50 -11.74
C GLN A 125 12.97 -5.98 -12.27
N GLU A 126 12.74 -6.18 -13.56
CA GLU A 126 11.55 -5.67 -14.26
C GLU A 126 10.24 -6.18 -13.66
N GLU A 127 10.22 -7.35 -13.04
CA GLU A 127 9.01 -8.00 -12.53
C GLU A 127 8.69 -7.71 -11.06
N GLU A 128 9.57 -7.02 -10.32
CA GLU A 128 9.39 -6.79 -8.89
C GLU A 128 8.33 -5.72 -8.58
N LEU A 129 8.07 -4.79 -9.51
CA LEU A 129 7.03 -3.79 -9.31
C LEU A 129 5.65 -4.39 -9.63
N LEU A 130 4.64 -4.04 -8.84
CA LEU A 130 3.25 -4.46 -9.07
C LEU A 130 2.44 -3.26 -9.57
N ASP A 131 1.92 -3.35 -10.80
CA ASP A 131 1.24 -2.21 -11.45
C ASP A 131 0.09 -1.66 -10.64
N LYS A 132 -0.71 -2.57 -10.07
CA LYS A 132 -1.89 -2.22 -9.29
C LYS A 132 -1.52 -1.50 -7.99
N VAL A 133 -0.40 -1.88 -7.36
CA VAL A 133 0.12 -1.21 -6.16
C VAL A 133 0.50 0.22 -6.48
N TYR A 134 1.40 0.42 -7.46
CA TYR A 134 1.90 1.76 -7.79
C TYR A 134 0.83 2.66 -8.44
N SER A 135 -0.12 2.10 -9.17
CA SER A 135 -1.30 2.83 -9.65
C SER A 135 -2.19 3.30 -8.48
N SER A 136 -2.38 2.45 -7.46
CA SER A 136 -3.12 2.81 -6.25
C SER A 136 -2.40 3.90 -5.45
N VAL A 137 -1.07 3.81 -5.36
CA VAL A 137 -0.23 4.86 -4.75
C VAL A 137 -0.41 6.19 -5.49
N LEU A 138 -0.37 6.19 -6.83
CA LEU A 138 -0.58 7.41 -7.63
C LEU A 138 -1.98 8.00 -7.43
N GLN A 139 -3.01 7.16 -7.35
CA GLN A 139 -4.37 7.61 -7.02
C GLN A 139 -4.43 8.23 -5.61
N GLN A 140 -3.74 7.64 -4.65
CA GLN A 140 -3.69 8.16 -3.27
C GLN A 140 -2.97 9.49 -3.17
N CYS A 141 -1.94 9.72 -3.98
CA CYS A 141 -1.29 11.02 -4.08
C CYS A 141 -2.30 12.12 -4.43
N TYR A 142 -3.24 11.85 -5.34
CA TYR A 142 -4.35 12.77 -5.65
C TYR A 142 -5.35 12.87 -4.50
N SER A 143 -5.81 11.75 -3.94
CA SER A 143 -6.78 11.77 -2.83
C SER A 143 -6.28 12.58 -1.63
N MET A 144 -4.99 12.47 -1.30
CA MET A 144 -4.37 13.25 -0.25
C MET A 144 -4.25 14.73 -0.61
N TYR A 145 -3.91 15.07 -1.86
CA TYR A 145 -3.96 16.45 -2.33
C TYR A 145 -5.36 17.04 -2.17
N LYS A 146 -6.39 16.30 -2.63
CA LYS A 146 -7.79 16.72 -2.61
C LYS A 146 -8.29 16.96 -1.19
N LEU A 147 -7.89 16.14 -0.23
CA LEU A 147 -8.22 16.31 1.19
C LEU A 147 -7.83 17.70 1.72
N PHE A 148 -6.66 18.21 1.34
CA PHE A 148 -6.14 19.49 1.87
C PHE A 148 -6.36 20.71 0.96
N ASN A 149 -6.52 20.51 -0.36
CA ASN A 149 -6.54 21.59 -1.33
C ASN A 149 -7.83 21.68 -2.15
N GLY A 150 -8.74 20.70 -2.02
CA GLY A 150 -9.86 20.52 -2.94
C GLY A 150 -9.42 19.96 -4.29
N THR A 151 -10.31 19.98 -5.28
CA THR A 151 -10.02 19.52 -6.64
C THR A 151 -9.14 20.52 -7.40
N PHE A 152 -8.42 20.05 -8.41
CA PHE A 152 -7.70 20.86 -9.37
C PHE A 152 -8.65 21.85 -10.06
N LEU A 153 -9.84 21.39 -10.47
CA LEU A 153 -10.87 22.25 -11.05
C LEU A 153 -11.27 23.38 -10.09
N ARG A 154 -11.42 23.09 -8.79
CA ARG A 154 -11.80 24.13 -7.82
C ARG A 154 -10.71 25.18 -7.64
N ALA A 155 -9.45 24.77 -7.57
CA ALA A 155 -8.34 25.71 -7.52
C ALA A 155 -8.24 26.57 -8.79
N MET A 156 -8.60 26.01 -9.96
CA MET A 156 -8.71 26.74 -11.22
C MET A 156 -9.84 27.78 -11.20
N GLU A 157 -11.01 27.45 -10.64
CA GLU A 157 -12.13 28.39 -10.48
C GLU A 157 -11.78 29.55 -9.53
N ASP A 158 -11.08 29.25 -8.43
CA ASP A 158 -10.77 30.23 -7.38
C ASP A 158 -9.68 31.24 -7.82
N GLY A 159 -8.72 30.84 -8.65
CA GLY A 159 -7.56 31.69 -8.99
C GLY A 159 -6.78 31.30 -10.24
N GLY A 160 -7.36 30.48 -11.12
CA GLY A 160 -6.80 30.08 -12.39
C GLY A 160 -5.56 29.17 -12.28
N VAL A 161 -4.88 29.01 -13.43
CA VAL A 161 -3.71 28.12 -13.57
C VAL A 161 -2.60 28.49 -12.58
N LYS A 162 -2.39 29.80 -12.34
CA LYS A 162 -1.34 30.27 -11.45
C LYS A 162 -1.54 29.77 -10.02
N LEU A 163 -2.75 29.93 -9.48
CA LEU A 163 -3.07 29.46 -8.13
C LEU A 163 -2.97 27.92 -8.03
N LEU A 164 -3.43 27.20 -9.06
CA LEU A 164 -3.28 25.75 -9.11
C LEU A 164 -1.80 25.34 -9.04
N LYS A 165 -0.93 25.92 -9.90
CA LYS A 165 0.51 25.63 -9.89
C LYS A 165 1.14 25.88 -8.50
N GLU A 166 0.80 26.99 -7.85
CA GLU A 166 1.29 27.32 -6.50
C GLU A 166 0.85 26.29 -5.45
N ARG A 167 -0.42 25.85 -5.47
CA ARG A 167 -0.93 24.81 -4.56
C ARG A 167 -0.26 23.45 -4.81
N LEU A 168 -0.09 23.07 -6.08
CA LEU A 168 0.58 21.84 -6.48
C LEU A 168 2.03 21.82 -5.99
N GLU A 169 2.78 22.89 -6.25
CA GLU A 169 4.19 23.00 -5.82
C GLU A 169 4.31 22.88 -4.31
N LYS A 170 3.52 23.66 -3.56
CA LYS A 170 3.57 23.66 -2.08
C LYS A 170 3.26 22.29 -1.48
N PHE A 171 2.29 21.57 -2.04
CA PHE A 171 1.87 20.27 -1.54
C PHE A 171 2.83 19.16 -1.98
N PHE A 172 2.99 18.94 -3.29
CA PHE A 172 3.70 17.78 -3.82
C PHE A 172 5.20 17.84 -3.55
N HIS A 173 5.81 19.02 -3.50
CA HIS A 173 7.24 19.14 -3.19
C HIS A 173 7.61 18.50 -1.85
N ARG A 174 6.77 18.64 -0.83
CA ARG A 174 6.98 18.00 0.48
C ARG A 174 6.42 16.58 0.51
N TYR A 175 5.21 16.39 -0.01
CA TYR A 175 4.51 15.12 0.07
C TYR A 175 5.28 13.99 -0.61
N LEU A 176 5.86 14.23 -1.80
CA LEU A 176 6.62 13.21 -2.54
C LEU A 176 7.89 12.74 -1.81
N GLN A 177 8.47 13.57 -0.95
CA GLN A 177 9.62 13.20 -0.11
C GLN A 177 9.24 12.23 1.01
N THR A 178 7.95 12.20 1.38
CA THR A 178 7.41 11.26 2.39
C THR A 178 6.98 9.92 1.78
N LEU A 179 7.07 9.79 0.45
CA LEU A 179 6.59 8.61 -0.27
C LEU A 179 7.62 7.48 -0.21
N HIS A 180 7.31 6.43 0.53
CA HIS A 180 8.18 5.27 0.70
C HIS A 180 7.85 4.16 -0.31
N LEU A 181 8.31 4.33 -1.55
CA LEU A 181 8.02 3.43 -2.68
C LEU A 181 8.53 1.98 -2.49
N GLN A 182 9.56 1.78 -1.66
CA GLN A 182 10.13 0.46 -1.37
C GLN A 182 9.24 -0.41 -0.47
N SER A 183 8.35 0.24 0.28
CA SER A 183 7.45 -0.41 1.24
C SER A 183 6.02 -0.57 0.74
N CYS A 184 5.75 -0.15 -0.49
CA CYS A 184 4.42 -0.20 -1.06
C CYS A 184 4.03 -1.64 -1.38
N ASP A 185 2.83 -2.03 -0.93
CA ASP A 185 2.39 -3.40 -1.12
C ASP A 185 0.87 -3.56 -1.27
N LEU A 186 0.39 -4.80 -1.16
CA LEU A 186 -1.01 -5.13 -1.35
C LEU A 186 -1.95 -4.38 -0.38
N LEU A 187 -1.51 -4.03 0.84
CA LEU A 187 -2.33 -3.21 1.75
C LEU A 187 -2.52 -1.78 1.24
N ASP A 188 -1.58 -1.25 0.45
CA ASP A 188 -1.79 0.03 -0.20
C ASP A 188 -2.86 -0.04 -1.28
N ILE A 189 -3.08 -1.19 -1.92
CA ILE A 189 -4.22 -1.36 -2.84
C ILE A 189 -5.53 -1.28 -2.04
N PHE A 190 -5.61 -2.02 -0.93
CA PHE A 190 -6.82 -2.09 -0.11
C PHE A 190 -7.14 -0.81 0.64
N GLY A 191 -6.10 -0.07 1.07
CA GLY A 191 -6.23 1.16 1.84
C GLY A 191 -7.27 1.05 2.95
N GLY A 192 -7.33 -0.08 3.64
CA GLY A 192 -8.43 -0.40 4.52
C GLY A 192 -8.35 0.27 5.87
N ILE A 193 -9.41 0.05 6.65
CA ILE A 193 -9.62 0.60 7.97
C ILE A 193 -9.54 -0.53 8.98
N SER A 194 -8.73 -0.36 10.02
CA SER A 194 -8.75 -1.29 11.15
C SER A 194 -9.87 -0.87 12.10
N PHE A 195 -10.88 -1.71 12.26
CA PHE A 195 -11.98 -1.46 13.19
C PHE A 195 -11.68 -2.07 14.56
N PHE A 196 -12.00 -1.34 15.63
CA PHE A 196 -11.87 -1.85 16.99
C PHE A 196 -13.09 -2.73 17.32
N PRO A 197 -12.91 -4.01 17.68
CA PRO A 197 -14.04 -4.89 18.02
C PRO A 197 -14.62 -4.48 19.38
N LEU A 198 -15.94 -4.27 19.42
CA LEU A 198 -16.67 -3.92 20.63
C LEU A 198 -17.87 -4.84 20.86
N ASP A 199 -18.20 -5.07 22.13
CA ASP A 199 -19.50 -5.60 22.48
C ASP A 199 -20.61 -4.57 22.24
N LYS A 200 -21.83 -5.07 22.06
CA LYS A 200 -22.99 -4.24 21.72
C LYS A 200 -23.24 -3.13 22.74
N MET A 201 -23.04 -3.38 24.03
CA MET A 201 -23.33 -2.39 25.07
C MET A 201 -22.30 -1.27 25.09
N THR A 202 -21.03 -1.59 24.92
CA THR A 202 -19.96 -0.58 24.83
C THR A 202 -20.13 0.28 23.57
N TYR A 203 -20.45 -0.33 22.42
CA TYR A 203 -20.73 0.41 21.19
C TYR A 203 -21.89 1.40 21.37
N LEU A 204 -23.03 0.96 21.94
CA LEU A 204 -24.19 1.83 22.17
C LEU A 204 -23.89 2.98 23.15
N LYS A 205 -23.04 2.75 24.16
CA LYS A 205 -22.60 3.81 25.08
C LYS A 205 -21.77 4.87 24.36
N ILE A 206 -20.84 4.45 23.50
CA ILE A 206 -20.02 5.36 22.69
C ILE A 206 -20.91 6.15 21.73
N GLN A 207 -21.84 5.47 21.04
CA GLN A 207 -22.79 6.14 20.15
C GLN A 207 -23.66 7.17 20.91
N SER A 208 -24.16 6.82 22.10
CA SER A 208 -24.93 7.78 22.93
C SER A 208 -24.09 8.98 23.35
N PHE A 209 -22.81 8.77 23.68
CA PHE A 209 -21.87 9.85 23.98
C PHE A 209 -21.66 10.77 22.78
N ILE A 210 -21.42 10.20 21.60
CA ILE A 210 -21.20 10.96 20.36
C ILE A 210 -22.44 11.79 20.01
N ASN A 211 -23.63 11.19 20.04
CA ASN A 211 -24.88 11.89 19.74
C ASN A 211 -25.10 13.10 20.67
N ARG A 212 -24.85 12.96 21.98
CA ARG A 212 -24.96 14.06 22.94
C ARG A 212 -23.93 15.15 22.68
N MET A 213 -22.72 14.77 22.31
CA MET A 213 -21.65 15.70 21.98
C MET A 213 -22.02 16.53 20.74
N GLU A 214 -22.44 15.87 19.66
CA GLU A 214 -22.85 16.53 18.41
C GLU A 214 -24.07 17.44 18.62
N GLU A 215 -25.04 17.02 19.44
CA GLU A 215 -26.18 17.86 19.83
C GLU A 215 -25.75 19.11 20.62
N SER A 216 -24.78 18.96 21.54
CA SER A 216 -24.30 20.06 22.37
C SER A 216 -23.37 21.05 21.63
N LEU A 217 -22.77 20.63 20.52
CA LEU A 217 -21.76 21.38 19.78
C LEU A 217 -22.16 21.53 18.31
N SER A 218 -23.13 22.42 18.03
CA SER A 218 -23.64 22.69 16.67
C SER A 218 -22.59 23.14 15.64
N VAL A 219 -21.39 23.56 16.08
CA VAL A 219 -20.26 23.88 15.21
C VAL A 219 -19.57 22.62 14.64
N VAL A 220 -19.69 21.48 15.33
CA VAL A 220 -19.11 20.20 14.92
C VAL A 220 -20.05 19.56 13.91
N LYS A 221 -19.59 19.40 12.66
CA LYS A 221 -20.38 18.80 11.59
C LYS A 221 -20.24 17.28 11.49
N TYR A 222 -19.05 16.78 11.82
CA TYR A 222 -18.70 15.38 11.70
C TYR A 222 -17.78 14.99 12.85
N THR A 223 -17.93 13.77 13.35
CA THR A 223 -17.07 13.19 14.38
C THR A 223 -16.47 11.88 13.89
N ALA A 224 -15.28 11.56 14.38
CA ALA A 224 -14.70 10.23 14.29
C ALA A 224 -14.15 9.86 15.67
N PHE A 225 -14.39 8.61 16.08
CA PHE A 225 -13.94 8.07 17.35
C PHE A 225 -13.00 6.90 17.09
N LEU A 226 -11.77 7.03 17.57
CA LEU A 226 -10.71 6.02 17.41
C LEU A 226 -10.14 5.64 18.78
N TYR A 227 -9.65 4.41 18.88
CA TYR A 227 -8.91 3.92 20.03
C TYR A 227 -7.73 3.08 19.53
N ASN A 228 -6.51 3.43 19.99
CA ASN A 228 -5.26 2.79 19.55
C ASN A 228 -5.15 2.68 18.01
N ASP A 229 -5.34 3.80 17.33
CA ASP A 229 -5.36 3.92 15.87
C ASP A 229 -6.49 3.15 15.15
N GLN A 230 -7.34 2.41 15.86
CA GLN A 230 -8.45 1.66 15.28
C GLN A 230 -9.76 2.46 15.33
N LEU A 231 -10.53 2.41 14.24
CA LEU A 231 -11.79 3.15 14.11
C LEU A 231 -12.92 2.44 14.87
N ILE A 232 -13.69 3.20 15.64
CA ILE A 232 -14.91 2.74 16.32
C ILE A 232 -16.15 3.36 15.68
N TRP A 233 -16.10 4.67 15.41
CA TRP A 233 -17.22 5.43 14.83
C TRP A 233 -16.70 6.47 13.85
N SER A 234 -17.47 6.72 12.79
CA SER A 234 -17.28 7.88 11.92
C SER A 234 -18.63 8.38 11.43
N GLY A 235 -18.82 9.70 11.47
CA GLY A 235 -19.90 10.40 10.80
C GLY A 235 -19.59 10.74 9.34
N LEU A 236 -18.40 10.43 8.84
CA LEU A 236 -18.02 10.63 7.44
C LEU A 236 -18.46 9.47 6.56
N GLU A 237 -18.65 9.73 5.27
CA GLU A 237 -18.80 8.67 4.27
C GLU A 237 -17.55 7.77 4.23
N GLN A 238 -17.72 6.51 3.82
CA GLN A 238 -16.66 5.51 3.89
C GLN A 238 -15.42 5.91 3.09
N ASP A 239 -15.60 6.42 1.87
CA ASP A 239 -14.49 6.84 0.99
C ASP A 239 -13.71 8.02 1.57
N ASP A 240 -14.40 8.99 2.17
CA ASP A 240 -13.77 10.14 2.82
C ASP A 240 -13.03 9.71 4.10
N MET A 241 -13.68 8.87 4.92
CA MET A 241 -13.07 8.33 6.13
C MET A 241 -11.83 7.49 5.81
N ARG A 242 -11.83 6.74 4.71
CA ARG A 242 -10.68 5.96 4.25
C ARG A 242 -9.44 6.83 4.03
N ILE A 243 -9.62 7.95 3.33
CA ILE A 243 -8.53 8.90 3.05
C ILE A 243 -8.05 9.56 4.35
N LEU A 244 -8.98 10.01 5.19
CA LEU A 244 -8.67 10.62 6.48
C LEU A 244 -7.94 9.63 7.40
N TYR A 245 -8.42 8.39 7.52
CA TYR A 245 -7.84 7.34 8.34
C TYR A 245 -6.40 7.04 7.91
N LYS A 246 -6.13 6.97 6.60
CA LYS A 246 -4.77 6.82 6.09
C LYS A 246 -3.90 8.01 6.50
N TYR A 247 -4.38 9.25 6.36
CA TYR A 247 -3.63 10.43 6.81
C TYR A 247 -3.32 10.37 8.31
N LEU A 248 -4.32 10.08 9.13
CA LEU A 248 -4.19 10.02 10.59
C LEU A 248 -3.13 8.99 11.01
N THR A 249 -3.24 7.75 10.52
CA THR A 249 -2.38 6.62 10.92
C THR A 249 -0.97 6.68 10.34
N THR A 250 -0.79 7.32 9.19
CA THR A 250 0.54 7.39 8.54
C THR A 250 1.32 8.65 8.92
N SER A 251 0.62 9.77 9.13
CA SER A 251 1.22 11.10 9.18
C SER A 251 0.98 11.85 10.49
N LEU A 252 -0.18 11.69 11.14
CA LEU A 252 -0.57 12.50 12.31
C LEU A 252 -0.33 11.82 13.66
N PHE A 253 -0.71 10.56 13.79
CA PHE A 253 -0.61 9.84 15.06
C PHE A 253 0.87 9.63 15.43
N PRO A 254 1.34 10.16 16.58
CA PRO A 254 2.70 9.97 17.03
C PRO A 254 2.94 8.48 17.33
N ARG A 255 3.98 7.89 16.76
CA ARG A 255 4.40 6.50 17.08
C ARG A 255 5.08 6.36 18.46
N HIS A 256 4.86 7.31 19.37
CA HIS A 256 5.57 7.41 20.64
C HIS A 256 4.62 7.42 21.86
N ILE A 257 3.55 6.62 21.82
CA ILE A 257 2.78 6.30 23.03
C ILE A 257 2.95 4.81 23.34
N GLU A 258 4.14 4.44 23.81
CA GLU A 258 4.36 3.31 24.73
C GLU A 258 5.51 3.76 25.64
N PRO A 259 5.19 4.34 26.83
CA PRO A 259 5.18 3.50 28.01
C PRO A 259 4.18 3.93 29.12
N GLU A 260 2.88 4.01 28.85
CA GLU A 260 1.89 4.05 29.96
C GLU A 260 1.36 2.66 30.35
N LEU A 261 1.66 1.62 29.56
CA LEU A 261 1.16 0.25 29.80
C LEU A 261 2.19 -0.69 30.46
N ALA A 262 3.30 -0.16 30.96
CA ALA A 262 4.27 -0.89 31.77
C ALA A 262 4.37 -0.35 33.20
N GLY A 263 3.23 -0.29 33.90
CA GLY A 263 3.13 -0.39 35.36
C GLY A 263 3.49 0.85 36.20
N ARG A 264 2.48 1.43 36.87
CA ARG A 264 2.31 1.44 38.35
C ARG A 264 1.11 2.31 38.72
N ASP A 265 0.33 1.80 39.67
CA ASP A 265 -0.72 2.45 40.45
C ASP A 265 -2.08 2.73 39.78
N SER A 266 -2.95 1.70 39.83
CA SER A 266 -4.38 1.89 40.05
C SER A 266 -4.90 0.78 40.98
N PRO A 267 -5.46 1.12 42.16
CA PRO A 267 -5.93 0.14 43.12
C PRO A 267 -7.36 -0.34 42.79
N ILE A 268 -7.64 -1.57 43.23
CA ILE A 268 -8.94 -2.28 43.25
C ILE A 268 -9.29 -3.03 41.95
N ARG A 269 -8.67 -4.21 41.82
CA ARG A 269 -9.08 -5.32 40.97
C ARG A 269 -10.20 -6.09 41.68
N ALA A 270 -11.43 -6.03 41.18
CA ALA A 270 -12.43 -7.07 41.44
C ALA A 270 -12.31 -8.12 40.33
N GLU A 271 -12.20 -9.37 40.74
CA GLU A 271 -11.88 -10.53 39.90
C GLU A 271 -12.97 -10.78 38.84
N MET A 272 -12.54 -10.87 37.58
CA MET A 272 -13.28 -11.51 36.48
C MET A 272 -12.46 -12.72 36.02
N PRO A 273 -13.04 -13.93 35.95
CA PRO A 273 -12.31 -15.13 35.53
C PRO A 273 -12.27 -15.21 33.99
N GLY A 274 -11.08 -15.30 33.43
CA GLY A 274 -10.85 -15.51 32.00
C GLY A 274 -9.42 -15.18 31.58
N ASN A 275 -8.58 -16.22 31.49
CA ASN A 275 -7.15 -16.18 31.16
C ASN A 275 -6.82 -15.26 29.97
N LEU A 276 -5.99 -14.23 30.20
CA LEU A 276 -5.27 -13.51 29.14
C LEU A 276 -4.01 -12.76 29.64
N GLN A 277 -3.35 -13.26 30.69
CA GLN A 277 -2.08 -12.68 31.17
C GLN A 277 -1.09 -13.74 31.61
N HIS A 278 -0.55 -14.52 30.66
CA HIS A 278 0.77 -15.16 30.77
C HIS A 278 1.19 -15.74 29.43
N TYR A 279 1.84 -14.94 28.58
CA TYR A 279 2.71 -15.47 27.53
C TYR A 279 3.96 -14.59 27.38
N GLY A 280 4.80 -14.63 28.41
CA GLY A 280 6.23 -14.30 28.35
C GLY A 280 7.06 -15.58 28.20
N ARG A 281 6.65 -16.47 27.29
CA ARG A 281 7.37 -17.71 26.97
C ARG A 281 7.53 -17.72 25.45
N SER A 282 8.70 -18.07 24.95
CA SER A 282 9.04 -18.18 23.53
C SER A 282 8.04 -19.12 22.82
N GLU A 283 6.91 -18.59 22.35
CA GLU A 283 5.96 -19.29 21.51
C GLU A 283 6.46 -19.22 20.07
N LYS A 284 6.49 -20.37 19.40
CA LYS A 284 6.82 -20.45 17.97
C LYS A 284 6.01 -19.39 17.23
N GLU A 285 6.66 -18.57 16.39
CA GLU A 285 5.94 -17.65 15.50
C GLU A 285 4.78 -18.40 14.83
N PRO A 286 3.59 -17.77 14.71
CA PRO A 286 2.46 -18.41 14.03
C PRO A 286 2.92 -18.89 12.66
N GLN A 287 2.68 -20.17 12.34
CA GLN A 287 3.09 -20.79 11.07
C GLN A 287 2.36 -20.23 9.85
N PHE A 288 1.51 -19.22 10.06
CA PHE A 288 0.73 -18.57 9.03
C PHE A 288 0.75 -17.05 9.17
N LYS A 289 0.67 -16.37 8.04
CA LYS A 289 0.43 -14.93 7.93
C LYS A 289 -0.78 -14.70 7.05
N PHE A 290 -1.52 -13.61 7.25
CA PHE A 290 -2.69 -13.34 6.44
C PHE A 290 -2.95 -11.84 6.20
N ILE A 291 -3.71 -11.58 5.15
CA ILE A 291 -4.40 -10.31 4.89
C ILE A 291 -5.87 -10.63 4.68
N TYR A 292 -6.74 -9.92 5.38
CA TYR A 292 -8.17 -9.91 5.14
C TYR A 292 -8.60 -8.51 4.77
N PHE A 293 -9.44 -8.41 3.75
CA PHE A 293 -10.08 -7.18 3.33
C PHE A 293 -11.55 -7.40 2.99
N ASN A 294 -12.40 -6.46 3.38
CA ASN A 294 -13.82 -6.44 3.04
C ASN A 294 -14.14 -5.18 2.25
N HIS A 295 -14.53 -5.33 0.98
CA HIS A 295 -14.84 -4.21 0.11
C HIS A 295 -16.12 -3.47 0.52
N MET A 296 -17.06 -4.10 1.25
CA MET A 296 -18.32 -3.48 1.66
C MET A 296 -18.17 -2.41 2.75
N ASN A 297 -17.22 -2.60 3.67
CA ASN A 297 -17.03 -1.71 4.82
C ASN A 297 -15.58 -1.28 5.01
N LEU A 298 -14.70 -1.63 4.06
CA LEU A 298 -13.27 -1.34 4.05
C LEU A 298 -12.49 -1.96 5.21
N ALA A 299 -13.07 -2.94 5.93
CA ALA A 299 -12.40 -3.54 7.07
C ALA A 299 -11.14 -4.30 6.65
N GLU A 300 -10.02 -3.98 7.29
CA GLU A 300 -8.73 -4.62 7.06
C GLU A 300 -8.21 -5.26 8.35
N LYS A 301 -7.72 -6.50 8.22
CA LYS A 301 -7.00 -7.21 9.28
C LYS A 301 -5.80 -7.92 8.65
N SER A 302 -4.59 -7.66 9.13
CA SER A 302 -3.38 -8.29 8.61
C SER A 302 -2.40 -8.65 9.72
N THR A 303 -1.67 -9.74 9.53
CA THR A 303 -0.51 -10.13 10.36
C THR A 303 0.83 -9.94 9.64
N ILE A 304 0.82 -9.48 8.38
CA ILE A 304 2.03 -9.31 7.56
C ILE A 304 2.87 -8.12 8.03
N HIS A 305 2.21 -7.09 8.57
CA HIS A 305 2.83 -5.86 9.05
C HIS A 305 2.83 -5.78 10.58
N MET A 306 3.97 -6.04 11.19
CA MET A 306 4.20 -5.62 12.58
C MET A 306 4.77 -4.20 12.54
N ARG A 307 3.92 -3.20 12.81
CA ARG A 307 4.26 -1.77 12.92
C ARG A 307 4.71 -1.10 11.60
N LYS A 308 3.78 -0.41 10.92
CA LYS A 308 4.12 0.51 9.81
C LYS A 308 4.84 1.73 10.39
N THR A 309 6.16 1.89 10.23
CA THR A 309 6.85 3.20 10.35
C THR A 309 7.03 3.81 8.96
N PRO A 310 6.96 5.15 8.74
CA PRO A 310 7.15 5.74 7.42
C PRO A 310 8.56 5.39 6.96
N SER A 311 9.55 5.44 7.85
CA SER A 311 10.92 5.12 7.51
C SER A 311 11.17 3.64 7.17
N VAL A 312 10.35 2.69 7.67
CA VAL A 312 10.52 1.26 7.41
C VAL A 312 9.17 0.52 7.53
N SER A 313 8.65 -0.01 6.41
CA SER A 313 7.76 -1.18 6.45
C SER A 313 8.65 -2.41 6.38
N LEU A 314 8.86 -3.08 7.52
CA LEU A 314 9.39 -4.43 7.50
C LEU A 314 8.20 -5.35 7.23
N THR A 315 7.88 -5.59 5.95
CA THR A 315 7.03 -6.73 5.63
C THR A 315 7.77 -7.95 6.15
N SER A 316 7.17 -8.68 7.09
CA SER A 316 7.77 -9.92 7.61
C SER A 316 7.76 -11.05 6.56
N VAL A 317 7.36 -10.74 5.33
CA VAL A 317 7.11 -11.64 4.21
C VAL A 317 8.13 -11.37 3.11
N HIS A 318 8.65 -12.44 2.52
CA HIS A 318 9.62 -12.39 1.42
C HIS A 318 9.01 -11.72 0.17
N PRO A 319 9.75 -10.89 -0.59
CA PRO A 319 9.24 -10.19 -1.78
C PRO A 319 8.52 -11.11 -2.78
N ASP A 320 9.06 -12.30 -3.04
CA ASP A 320 8.43 -13.28 -3.95
C ASP A 320 7.02 -13.68 -3.51
N LEU A 321 6.76 -13.79 -2.20
CA LEU A 321 5.44 -14.13 -1.69
C LEU A 321 4.49 -12.95 -1.83
N MET A 322 4.97 -11.72 -1.62
CA MET A 322 4.18 -10.50 -1.87
C MET A 322 3.83 -10.35 -3.35
N LYS A 323 4.72 -10.76 -4.26
CA LYS A 323 4.43 -10.81 -5.70
C LYS A 323 3.29 -11.79 -6.00
N ILE A 324 3.37 -13.02 -5.47
CA ILE A 324 2.30 -14.02 -5.64
C ILE A 324 0.96 -13.48 -5.10
N LEU A 325 0.96 -12.81 -3.95
CA LEU A 325 -0.24 -12.16 -3.40
C LEU A 325 -0.81 -11.09 -4.35
N GLY A 326 0.06 -10.27 -4.95
CA GLY A 326 -0.31 -9.27 -5.94
C GLY A 326 -0.87 -9.86 -7.24
N ASP A 327 -0.33 -11.00 -7.68
CA ASP A 327 -0.80 -11.74 -8.85
C ASP A 327 -2.21 -12.31 -8.59
N ILE A 328 -2.42 -12.97 -7.44
CA ILE A 328 -3.74 -13.46 -7.03
C ILE A 328 -4.75 -12.30 -6.95
N ASN A 329 -4.38 -11.17 -6.35
CA ASN A 329 -5.24 -9.99 -6.28
C ASN A 329 -5.57 -9.40 -7.67
N SER A 330 -4.67 -9.54 -8.62
CA SER A 330 -4.92 -9.11 -10.00
C SER A 330 -5.96 -10.02 -10.66
N ASP A 331 -5.87 -11.33 -10.46
CA ASP A 331 -6.83 -12.31 -10.97
C ASP A 331 -8.22 -12.13 -10.33
N PHE A 332 -8.29 -11.94 -9.01
CA PHE A 332 -9.54 -11.64 -8.29
C PHE A 332 -10.29 -10.40 -8.81
N THR A 333 -9.60 -9.47 -9.46
CA THR A 333 -10.26 -8.30 -10.08
C THR A 333 -10.72 -8.48 -11.52
N ARG A 334 -10.40 -9.61 -12.15
CA ARG A 334 -10.83 -9.90 -13.53
C ARG A 334 -12.25 -10.46 -13.58
N VAL A 335 -12.65 -11.21 -12.57
CA VAL A 335 -13.95 -11.90 -12.51
C VAL A 335 -14.64 -11.53 -11.20
N ASP A 336 -15.93 -11.22 -11.26
CA ASP A 336 -16.75 -10.92 -10.07
C ASP A 336 -17.48 -12.18 -9.56
N GLU A 337 -16.72 -13.27 -9.43
CA GLU A 337 -17.20 -14.55 -8.91
C GLU A 337 -16.39 -14.92 -7.66
N ASP A 338 -16.94 -15.84 -6.87
CA ASP A 338 -16.22 -16.46 -5.77
C ASP A 338 -15.07 -17.31 -6.34
N GLU A 339 -13.87 -17.14 -5.82
CA GLU A 339 -12.67 -17.75 -6.39
C GLU A 339 -11.70 -18.17 -5.28
N GLU A 340 -11.06 -19.32 -5.45
CA GLU A 340 -9.99 -19.80 -4.59
C GLU A 340 -8.77 -20.13 -5.45
N ILE A 341 -7.63 -19.52 -5.12
CA ILE A 341 -6.35 -19.76 -5.79
C ILE A 341 -5.35 -20.24 -4.76
N ILE A 342 -4.76 -21.42 -4.99
CA ILE A 342 -3.74 -22.02 -4.13
C ILE A 342 -2.44 -22.19 -4.92
N VAL A 343 -1.36 -21.60 -4.42
CA VAL A 343 -0.04 -21.62 -5.05
C VAL A 343 0.98 -22.24 -4.10
N LYS A 344 1.73 -23.23 -4.59
CA LYS A 344 2.93 -23.75 -3.90
C LYS A 344 4.16 -23.02 -4.42
N ALA A 345 4.79 -22.21 -3.55
CA ALA A 345 6.03 -21.52 -3.87
C ALA A 345 7.24 -22.46 -3.79
N MET A 346 8.34 -22.06 -4.44
CA MET A 346 9.59 -22.84 -4.49
C MET A 346 10.26 -23.05 -3.11
N SER A 347 9.86 -22.27 -2.11
CA SER A 347 10.48 -22.16 -0.79
C SER A 347 9.74 -22.89 0.34
N ASP A 348 9.00 -23.97 0.03
CA ASP A 348 8.11 -24.71 0.95
C ASP A 348 6.94 -23.88 1.52
N TYR A 349 6.70 -22.69 0.96
CA TYR A 349 5.55 -21.85 1.30
C TYR A 349 4.35 -22.18 0.45
N TRP A 350 3.17 -22.07 1.05
CA TRP A 350 1.89 -22.08 0.36
C TRP A 350 1.25 -20.71 0.47
N VAL A 351 0.70 -20.22 -0.63
CA VAL A 351 -0.07 -18.99 -0.69
C VAL A 351 -1.48 -19.32 -1.14
N VAL A 352 -2.46 -18.97 -0.33
CA VAL A 352 -3.89 -19.22 -0.58
C VAL A 352 -4.59 -17.87 -0.66
N GLY A 353 -5.28 -17.61 -1.76
CA GLY A 353 -6.26 -16.54 -1.88
C GLY A 353 -7.66 -17.12 -1.89
N LYS A 354 -8.58 -16.51 -1.14
CA LYS A 354 -10.02 -16.74 -1.24
C LYS A 354 -10.73 -15.41 -1.47
N LYS A 355 -11.59 -15.36 -2.47
CA LYS A 355 -12.55 -14.28 -2.72
C LYS A 355 -13.94 -14.82 -2.51
N SER A 356 -14.73 -14.20 -1.64
CA SER A 356 -16.13 -14.56 -1.45
C SER A 356 -16.96 -13.35 -1.03
N ASP A 357 -18.08 -13.08 -1.72
CA ASP A 357 -19.05 -12.03 -1.33
C ASP A 357 -18.38 -10.70 -0.93
N GLN A 358 -17.56 -10.15 -1.83
CA GLN A 358 -16.79 -8.91 -1.62
C GLN A 358 -15.75 -8.95 -0.49
N ARG A 359 -15.37 -10.15 -0.03
CA ARG A 359 -14.29 -10.34 0.95
C ARG A 359 -13.13 -11.06 0.30
N GLU A 360 -11.94 -10.59 0.59
CA GLU A 360 -10.70 -11.22 0.13
C GLU A 360 -9.88 -11.66 1.35
N LEU A 361 -9.42 -12.90 1.34
CA LEU A 361 -8.53 -13.48 2.34
C LEU A 361 -7.31 -14.04 1.63
N TYR A 362 -6.14 -13.60 2.07
CA TYR A 362 -4.85 -14.08 1.63
C TYR A 362 -4.14 -14.73 2.80
N VAL A 363 -3.61 -15.94 2.61
CA VAL A 363 -2.92 -16.70 3.66
C VAL A 363 -1.60 -17.20 3.12
N ILE A 364 -0.53 -16.99 3.89
CA ILE A 364 0.79 -17.55 3.64
C ILE A 364 1.04 -18.58 4.73
N LEU A 365 1.34 -19.82 4.36
CA LEU A 365 1.67 -20.92 5.27
C LEU A 365 3.11 -21.38 5.03
N ASN A 366 3.87 -21.62 6.09
CA ASN A 366 5.17 -22.29 6.00
C ASN A 366 5.03 -23.73 6.51
N GLN A 367 4.79 -24.67 5.60
CA GLN A 367 4.62 -26.08 5.96
C GLN A 367 5.40 -26.98 5.00
N LYS A 368 6.59 -27.38 5.45
CA LYS A 368 7.44 -28.32 4.73
C LYS A 368 6.72 -29.64 4.51
N ASN A 369 6.76 -30.13 3.26
CA ASN A 369 6.16 -31.38 2.83
C ASN A 369 4.63 -31.49 2.97
N ALA A 370 3.92 -30.39 3.28
CA ALA A 370 2.47 -30.43 3.31
C ALA A 370 1.88 -30.68 1.92
N ASN A 371 0.75 -31.39 1.89
CA ASN A 371 -0.06 -31.59 0.69
C ASN A 371 -1.26 -30.60 0.64
N LEU A 372 -1.98 -30.59 -0.49
CA LEU A 372 -3.08 -29.65 -0.73
C LEU A 372 -4.23 -29.81 0.29
N ILE A 373 -4.50 -31.04 0.73
CA ILE A 373 -5.59 -31.34 1.67
C ILE A 373 -5.26 -30.74 3.05
N GLU A 374 -4.03 -30.98 3.53
CA GLU A 374 -3.53 -30.45 4.80
C GLU A 374 -3.56 -28.91 4.81
N VAL A 375 -3.12 -28.28 3.71
CA VAL A 375 -3.16 -26.83 3.54
C VAL A 375 -4.60 -26.30 3.60
N ASN A 376 -5.55 -26.96 2.92
CA ASN A 376 -6.95 -26.56 2.95
C ASN A 376 -7.56 -26.69 4.35
N GLU A 377 -7.27 -27.79 5.06
CA GLU A 377 -7.72 -27.98 6.45
C GLU A 377 -7.19 -26.88 7.38
N GLU A 378 -5.93 -26.49 7.23
CA GLU A 378 -5.33 -25.41 8.03
C GLU A 378 -5.96 -24.05 7.73
N VAL A 379 -6.27 -23.74 6.46
CA VAL A 379 -7.01 -22.52 6.11
C VAL A 379 -8.43 -22.55 6.66
N LYS A 380 -9.12 -23.69 6.63
CA LYS A 380 -10.46 -23.83 7.26
C LYS A 380 -10.39 -23.62 8.78
N LYS A 381 -9.40 -24.19 9.47
CA LYS A 381 -9.16 -23.94 10.90
C LYS A 381 -8.87 -22.47 11.19
N LEU A 382 -8.09 -21.81 10.32
CA LEU A 382 -7.83 -20.37 10.43
C LEU A 382 -9.12 -19.56 10.31
N CYS A 383 -9.96 -19.86 9.32
CA CYS A 383 -11.26 -19.21 9.15
C CYS A 383 -12.14 -19.40 10.40
N ALA A 384 -12.22 -20.62 10.91
CA ALA A 384 -12.97 -20.99 12.12
C ALA A 384 -12.34 -20.51 13.45
N THR A 385 -11.23 -19.77 13.43
CA THR A 385 -10.63 -19.22 14.66
C THR A 385 -10.55 -17.71 14.60
N GLN A 386 -10.11 -17.16 13.46
CA GLN A 386 -9.88 -15.73 13.27
C GLN A 386 -11.06 -14.99 12.63
N PHE A 387 -11.98 -15.73 11.99
CA PHE A 387 -13.03 -15.19 11.12
C PHE A 387 -14.39 -15.85 11.39
N ASN A 388 -14.66 -16.28 12.63
CA ASN A 388 -15.86 -17.02 13.02
C ASN A 388 -17.22 -16.41 12.64
N ASN A 389 -17.27 -15.10 12.45
CA ASN A 389 -18.48 -14.37 12.05
C ASN A 389 -18.45 -13.90 10.59
N ILE A 390 -17.47 -14.37 9.82
CA ILE A 390 -17.24 -14.01 8.42
C ILE A 390 -17.30 -15.30 7.61
N PHE A 391 -18.33 -15.39 6.75
CA PHE A 391 -18.50 -16.52 5.87
C PHE A 391 -17.60 -16.35 4.63
N PHE A 392 -16.82 -17.40 4.37
CA PHE A 392 -16.18 -17.67 3.09
C PHE A 392 -16.81 -18.95 2.55
N LEU A 393 -17.18 -18.99 1.28
CA LEU A 393 -17.69 -20.21 0.65
C LEU A 393 -16.61 -21.30 0.66
N ASP A 394 -17.08 -22.53 0.82
CA ASP A 394 -16.30 -23.71 1.23
C ASP A 394 -15.78 -24.58 0.10
#